data_AF-A0A0F9BKR3-F1
#
_entry.id   AF-A0A0F9BKR3-F1
#
_cell.length_a   1.000
_cell.length_b   1.000
_cell.length_c   1.000
_cell.angle_alpha   90.00
_cell.angle_beta   90.00
_cell.angle_gamma   90.00
#
_symmetry.space_group_name_H-M   'P 1'
#
loop_
_entity.id
_entity.type
_entity.pdbx_description
1 polymer ?
#
loop_
_entity_poly.entity_id
_entity_poly.type
_entity_poly.pdbx_seq_one_letter_code
_entity_poly.pdbx_strand_id
1 'polypeptide(L)'
;QQQLIEIESRIQEVKETFENLNDRLNVKENLIEVNEKRIDDLKLNIETSNTEYFEREQRLGALTEKFKHMKADHEKLIKSKEAIESSTNDSRIILQKLKLELENQEKEIRDKESRIHRIEVLSAIYRASKFFGGILIGVGIFFIIWAVGVLSNIIDFGEINNSLMGLFLLIGASLAIISGIFHLEKS
;
A
#
# COMPACT_ATOMS: atom_id res chain seq x y z
N GLN A 1 -7.55 -68.31 -110.04
CA GLN A 1 -8.59 -67.48 -109.41
C GLN A 1 -8.68 -67.72 -107.90
N GLN A 2 -8.74 -68.95 -107.40
CA GLN A 2 -8.75 -69.23 -105.94
C GLN A 2 -7.56 -68.66 -105.15
N GLN A 3 -6.32 -68.79 -105.64
CA GLN A 3 -5.14 -68.23 -104.97
C GLN A 3 -5.15 -66.69 -104.88
N LEU A 4 -5.81 -66.02 -105.83
CA LEU A 4 -5.91 -64.56 -105.83
C LEU A 4 -6.86 -64.08 -104.72
N ILE A 5 -7.98 -64.79 -104.54
CA ILE A 5 -8.99 -64.54 -103.50
C ILE A 5 -8.40 -64.80 -102.10
N GLU A 6 -7.59 -65.84 -101.95
CA GLU A 6 -6.90 -66.15 -100.68
C GLU A 6 -5.88 -65.07 -100.30
N ILE A 7 -5.15 -64.54 -101.30
CA ILE A 7 -4.22 -63.42 -101.10
C ILE A 7 -4.98 -62.13 -100.76
N GLU A 8 -6.08 -61.82 -101.44
CA GLU A 8 -6.93 -60.67 -101.11
C GLU A 8 -7.51 -60.76 -99.70
N SER A 9 -7.98 -61.94 -99.29
CA SER A 9 -8.46 -62.19 -97.93
C SER A 9 -7.37 -61.93 -96.88
N ARG A 10 -6.14 -62.40 -97.12
CA ARG A 10 -5.01 -62.16 -96.20
C ARG A 10 -4.59 -60.70 -96.17
N ILE A 11 -4.62 -60.01 -97.32
CA ILE A 11 -4.36 -58.57 -97.38
C ILE A 11 -5.39 -57.80 -96.55
N GLN A 12 -6.66 -58.20 -96.62
CA GLN A 12 -7.74 -57.55 -95.88
C GLN A 12 -7.62 -57.81 -94.37
N GLU A 13 -7.28 -59.03 -93.96
CA GLU A 13 -7.04 -59.41 -92.56
C GLU A 13 -5.82 -58.67 -91.96
N VAL A 14 -4.74 -58.54 -92.74
CA VAL A 14 -3.56 -57.74 -92.37
C VAL A 14 -3.91 -56.25 -92.25
N LYS A 15 -4.79 -55.75 -93.13
CA LYS A 15 -5.23 -54.35 -93.08
C LYS A 15 -6.07 -54.06 -91.85
N GLU A 16 -7.03 -54.93 -91.52
CA GLU A 16 -7.86 -54.80 -90.31
C GLU A 16 -7.02 -54.91 -89.02
N THR A 17 -6.05 -55.83 -88.99
CA THR A 17 -5.12 -55.93 -87.84
C THR A 17 -4.19 -54.72 -87.74
N PHE A 18 -3.74 -54.16 -88.86
CA PHE A 18 -2.97 -52.91 -88.87
C PHE A 18 -3.80 -51.73 -88.35
N GLU A 19 -5.03 -51.56 -88.82
CA GLU A 19 -5.93 -50.48 -88.35
C GLU A 19 -6.20 -50.61 -86.84
N ASN A 20 -6.49 -51.82 -86.35
CA ASN A 20 -6.72 -52.07 -84.92
C ASN A 20 -5.46 -51.85 -84.06
N LEU A 21 -4.28 -52.25 -84.57
CA LEU A 21 -3.00 -51.96 -83.90
C LEU A 21 -2.72 -50.46 -83.86
N ASN A 22 -3.01 -49.74 -84.94
CA ASN A 22 -2.83 -48.30 -85.03
C ASN A 22 -3.76 -47.55 -84.05
N ASP A 23 -5.03 -47.97 -83.94
CA ASP A 23 -5.96 -47.40 -82.96
C ASP A 23 -5.50 -47.66 -81.52
N ARG A 24 -5.01 -48.87 -81.22
CA ARG A 24 -4.42 -49.19 -79.92
C ARG A 24 -3.19 -48.35 -79.63
N LEU A 25 -2.36 -48.10 -80.64
CA LEU A 25 -1.16 -47.28 -80.52
C LEU A 25 -1.52 -45.83 -80.18
N ASN A 26 -2.49 -45.24 -80.89
CA ASN A 26 -3.02 -43.90 -80.59
C ASN A 26 -3.59 -43.80 -79.16
N VAL A 27 -4.35 -44.81 -78.70
CA VAL A 27 -4.87 -44.85 -77.32
C VAL A 27 -3.73 -44.92 -76.30
N LYS A 28 -2.67 -45.69 -76.59
CA LYS A 28 -1.50 -45.78 -75.70
C LYS A 28 -0.70 -44.50 -75.67
N GLU A 29 -0.52 -43.81 -76.80
CA GLU A 29 0.14 -42.50 -76.85
C GLU A 29 -0.63 -41.45 -76.04
N ASN A 30 -1.95 -41.38 -76.17
CA ASN A 30 -2.78 -40.50 -75.36
C ASN A 30 -2.66 -40.81 -73.85
N LEU A 31 -2.60 -42.09 -73.48
CA LEU A 31 -2.40 -42.49 -72.08
C LEU A 31 -1.00 -42.11 -71.56
N ILE A 32 0.02 -42.16 -72.40
CA ILE A 32 1.38 -41.72 -72.05
C ILE A 32 1.37 -40.22 -71.78
N GLU A 33 0.79 -39.41 -72.67
CA GLU A 33 0.73 -37.96 -72.50
C GLU A 33 -0.02 -37.55 -71.23
N VAL A 34 -1.15 -38.21 -70.93
CA VAL A 34 -1.91 -37.97 -69.69
C VAL A 34 -1.08 -38.35 -68.45
N ASN A 35 -0.35 -39.46 -68.50
CA ASN A 35 0.49 -39.89 -67.39
C ASN A 35 1.70 -38.98 -67.19
N GLU A 36 2.30 -38.46 -68.26
CA GLU A 36 3.40 -37.48 -68.19
C GLU A 36 2.93 -36.19 -67.53
N LYS A 37 1.78 -35.63 -67.95
CA LYS A 37 1.17 -34.46 -67.28
C LYS A 37 0.94 -34.72 -65.80
N ARG A 38 0.40 -35.90 -65.46
CA ARG A 38 0.13 -36.27 -64.07
C ARG A 38 1.41 -36.43 -63.24
N ILE A 39 2.51 -36.90 -63.83
CA ILE A 39 3.81 -36.98 -63.17
C ILE A 39 4.32 -35.57 -62.86
N ASP A 40 4.19 -34.63 -63.80
CA ASP A 40 4.67 -33.26 -63.59
C ASP A 40 3.82 -32.51 -62.55
N ASP A 41 2.50 -32.70 -62.56
CA ASP A 41 1.62 -32.19 -61.51
C ASP A 41 2.00 -32.75 -60.13
N LEU A 42 2.33 -34.05 -60.05
CA LEU A 42 2.76 -34.69 -58.81
C LEU A 42 4.10 -34.13 -58.32
N LYS A 43 5.07 -33.88 -59.20
CA LYS A 43 6.34 -33.25 -58.83
C LYS A 43 6.12 -31.86 -58.24
N LEU A 44 5.28 -31.04 -58.88
CA LEU A 44 4.98 -29.68 -58.43
C LEU A 44 4.24 -29.67 -57.08
N ASN A 45 3.32 -30.62 -56.89
CA ASN A 45 2.64 -30.81 -55.60
C ASN A 45 3.60 -31.24 -54.49
N ILE A 46 4.54 -32.13 -54.78
CA ILE A 46 5.58 -32.57 -53.82
C ILE A 46 6.49 -31.39 -53.44
N GLU A 47 6.92 -30.59 -54.43
CA GLU A 47 7.76 -29.42 -54.18
C GLU A 47 7.05 -28.37 -53.33
N THR A 48 5.79 -28.08 -53.65
CA THR A 48 4.95 -27.15 -52.86
C THR A 48 4.77 -27.67 -51.43
N SER A 49 4.45 -28.95 -51.27
CA SER A 49 4.24 -29.56 -49.95
C SER A 49 5.51 -29.58 -49.10
N ASN A 50 6.68 -29.83 -49.70
CA ASN A 50 7.96 -29.76 -49.01
C ASN A 50 8.30 -28.34 -48.55
N THR A 51 7.99 -27.34 -49.39
CA THR A 51 8.19 -25.93 -49.04
C THR A 51 7.30 -25.54 -47.86
N GLU A 52 6.01 -25.89 -47.90
CA GLU A 52 5.10 -25.66 -46.78
C GLU A 52 5.54 -26.38 -45.50
N TYR A 53 6.02 -27.61 -45.62
CA TYR A 53 6.52 -28.37 -44.47
C TYR A 53 7.66 -27.63 -43.79
N PHE A 54 8.65 -27.17 -44.56
CA PHE A 54 9.79 -26.44 -44.03
C PHE A 54 9.39 -25.12 -43.37
N GLU A 55 8.47 -24.36 -43.98
CA GLU A 55 7.94 -23.15 -43.35
C GLU A 55 7.23 -23.44 -42.02
N ARG A 56 6.43 -24.51 -41.96
CA ARG A 56 5.73 -24.91 -40.73
C ARG A 56 6.72 -25.33 -39.65
N GLU A 57 7.78 -26.05 -40.01
CA GLU A 57 8.84 -26.45 -39.10
C GLU A 57 9.58 -25.23 -38.52
N GLN A 58 9.90 -24.23 -39.34
CA GLN A 58 10.49 -22.97 -38.87
C GLN A 58 9.55 -22.21 -37.93
N ARG A 59 8.26 -22.11 -38.27
CA ARG A 59 7.25 -21.46 -37.41
C ARG A 59 7.12 -22.19 -36.08
N LEU A 60 7.16 -23.53 -36.08
CA LEU A 60 7.13 -24.35 -34.87
C LEU A 60 8.37 -24.09 -34.00
N GLY A 61 9.56 -24.01 -34.61
CA GLY A 61 10.80 -23.66 -33.92
C GLY A 61 10.71 -22.29 -33.22
N ALA A 62 10.29 -21.26 -33.95
CA ALA A 62 10.12 -19.91 -33.42
C ALA A 62 9.07 -19.85 -32.28
N LEU A 63 7.96 -20.58 -32.42
CA LEU A 63 6.93 -20.63 -31.38
C LEU A 63 7.42 -21.35 -30.12
N THR A 64 8.21 -22.42 -30.29
CA THR A 64 8.82 -23.18 -29.19
C THR A 64 9.81 -22.32 -28.40
N GLU A 65 10.62 -21.52 -29.09
CA GLU A 65 11.55 -20.58 -28.46
C GLU A 65 10.79 -19.48 -27.69
N LYS A 66 9.77 -18.87 -28.30
CA LYS A 66 8.89 -17.91 -27.62
C LYS A 66 8.23 -18.51 -26.38
N PHE A 67 7.75 -19.75 -26.47
CA PHE A 67 7.15 -20.45 -25.33
C PHE A 67 8.16 -20.65 -24.20
N LYS A 68 9.41 -21.03 -24.51
CA LYS A 68 10.47 -21.19 -23.52
C LYS A 68 10.79 -19.87 -22.81
N HIS A 69 10.90 -18.76 -23.55
CA HIS A 69 11.09 -17.43 -22.96
C HIS A 69 9.94 -17.03 -22.06
N MET A 70 8.70 -17.21 -22.55
CA MET A 70 7.50 -16.85 -21.79
C MET A 70 7.34 -17.68 -20.52
N LYS A 71 7.72 -18.97 -20.56
CA LYS A 71 7.77 -19.82 -19.37
C LYS A 71 8.78 -19.31 -18.34
N ALA A 72 9.99 -18.94 -18.77
CA ALA A 72 11.01 -18.41 -17.88
C ALA A 72 10.58 -17.07 -17.24
N ASP A 73 9.93 -16.19 -18.00
CA ASP A 73 9.41 -14.94 -17.46
C ASP A 73 8.23 -15.16 -16.52
N HIS A 74 7.38 -16.14 -16.81
CA HIS A 74 6.31 -16.54 -15.88
C HIS A 74 6.86 -17.04 -14.55
N GLU A 75 7.91 -17.86 -14.54
CA GLU A 75 8.58 -18.30 -13.31
C GLU A 75 9.18 -17.13 -12.51
N LYS A 76 9.75 -16.12 -13.18
CA LYS A 76 10.22 -14.89 -12.52
C LYS A 76 9.05 -14.12 -11.89
N LEU A 77 7.92 -14.02 -12.60
CA LEU A 77 6.73 -13.34 -12.09
C LEU A 77 6.16 -14.04 -10.86
N ILE A 78 6.14 -15.38 -10.82
CA ILE A 78 5.74 -16.15 -9.64
C ILE A 78 6.64 -15.79 -8.45
N LYS A 79 7.97 -15.85 -8.62
CA LYS A 79 8.91 -15.51 -7.55
C LYS A 79 8.75 -14.07 -7.05
N SER A 80 8.55 -13.13 -7.97
CA SER A 80 8.31 -11.72 -7.62
C SER A 80 6.99 -11.56 -6.85
N LYS A 81 5.95 -12.30 -7.22
CA LYS A 81 4.66 -12.30 -6.52
C LYS A 81 4.82 -12.81 -5.09
N GLU A 82 5.50 -13.94 -4.90
CA GLU A 82 5.75 -14.52 -3.57
C GLU A 82 6.53 -13.56 -2.67
N ALA A 83 7.55 -12.88 -3.22
CA ALA A 83 8.32 -11.86 -2.48
C ALA A 83 7.45 -10.66 -2.06
N ILE A 84 6.56 -10.19 -2.95
CA ILE A 84 5.62 -9.10 -2.66
C ILE A 84 4.61 -9.53 -1.58
N GLU A 85 4.08 -10.75 -1.66
CA GLU A 85 3.15 -11.28 -0.66
C GLU A 85 3.81 -11.36 0.73
N SER A 86 5.04 -11.87 0.81
CA SER A 86 5.81 -11.90 2.07
C SER A 86 6.04 -10.49 2.61
N SER A 87 6.54 -9.57 1.78
CA SER A 87 6.81 -8.19 2.19
C SER A 87 5.55 -7.44 2.63
N THR A 88 4.42 -7.70 1.97
CA THR A 88 3.12 -7.10 2.33
C THR A 88 2.65 -7.62 3.67
N ASN A 89 2.82 -8.91 3.94
CA ASN A 89 2.47 -9.50 5.22
C ASN A 89 3.32 -8.92 6.36
N ASP A 90 4.63 -8.82 6.16
CA ASP A 90 5.54 -8.21 7.15
C ASP A 90 5.19 -6.75 7.43
N SER A 91 4.87 -5.99 6.37
CA SER A 91 4.43 -4.60 6.50
C SER A 91 3.14 -4.48 7.30
N ARG A 92 2.19 -5.40 7.14
CA ARG A 92 0.95 -5.43 7.93
C ARG A 92 1.23 -5.71 9.41
N ILE A 93 2.14 -6.64 9.71
CA ILE A 93 2.53 -6.97 11.08
C ILE A 93 3.18 -5.75 11.75
N ILE A 94 4.10 -5.08 11.05
CA ILE A 94 4.76 -3.86 11.55
C ILE A 94 3.73 -2.76 11.79
N LEU A 95 2.78 -2.55 10.88
CA LEU A 95 1.75 -1.52 11.02
C LEU A 95 0.84 -1.80 12.23
N GLN A 96 0.46 -3.04 12.46
CA GLN A 96 -0.30 -3.42 13.66
C GLN A 96 0.51 -3.14 14.94
N LYS A 97 1.81 -3.45 14.94
CA LYS A 97 2.68 -3.16 16.08
C LYS A 97 2.79 -1.66 16.35
N LEU A 98 3.04 -0.85 15.32
CA LEU A 98 3.10 0.60 15.43
C LEU A 98 1.78 1.19 15.92
N LYS A 99 0.64 0.65 15.50
CA LYS A 99 -0.67 1.07 15.98
C LYS A 99 -0.82 0.82 17.48
N LEU A 100 -0.43 -0.36 17.98
CA LEU A 100 -0.46 -0.68 19.41
C LEU A 100 0.50 0.20 20.21
N GLU A 101 1.70 0.46 19.68
CA GLU A 101 2.65 1.39 20.30
C GLU A 101 2.09 2.82 20.39
N LEU A 102 1.41 3.29 19.33
CA LEU A 102 0.77 4.61 19.31
C LEU A 102 -0.39 4.71 20.32
N GLU A 103 -1.24 3.70 20.42
CA GLU A 103 -2.32 3.64 21.42
C GLU A 103 -1.76 3.68 22.85
N ASN A 104 -0.66 2.97 23.12
CA ASN A 104 0.03 3.00 24.40
C ASN A 104 0.64 4.38 24.71
N GLN A 105 1.30 5.00 23.72
CA GLN A 105 1.85 6.34 23.88
C GLN A 105 0.77 7.39 24.12
N GLU A 106 -0.37 7.31 23.41
CA GLU A 106 -1.50 8.22 23.64
C GLU A 106 -2.02 8.11 25.07
N LYS A 107 -2.14 6.90 25.60
CA LYS A 107 -2.55 6.66 26.99
C LYS A 107 -1.54 7.26 27.98
N GLU A 108 -0.25 7.05 27.75
CA GLU A 108 0.80 7.62 28.60
C GLU A 108 0.80 9.15 28.59
N ILE A 109 0.59 9.77 27.42
CA ILE A 109 0.46 11.22 27.27
C ILE A 109 -0.74 11.72 28.07
N ARG A 110 -1.90 11.08 27.96
CA ARG A 110 -3.11 11.45 28.71
C ARG A 110 -2.90 11.37 30.22
N ASP A 111 -2.21 10.34 30.70
CA ASP A 111 -1.87 10.19 32.11
C ASP A 111 -0.91 11.30 32.59
N LYS A 112 0.09 11.66 31.76
CA LYS A 112 1.02 12.76 32.05
C LYS A 112 0.33 14.11 32.04
N GLU A 113 -0.56 14.37 31.08
CA GLU A 113 -1.36 15.58 31.01
C GLU A 113 -2.23 15.76 32.26
N SER A 114 -2.91 14.69 32.70
CA SER A 114 -3.66 14.69 33.97
C SER A 114 -2.78 14.98 35.19
N ARG A 115 -1.53 14.48 35.22
CA ARG A 115 -0.58 14.79 36.31
C ARG A 115 -0.13 16.25 36.26
N ILE A 116 0.23 16.75 35.08
CA ILE A 116 0.63 18.15 34.88
C ILE A 116 -0.48 19.08 35.33
N HIS A 117 -1.72 18.83 34.89
CA HIS A 117 -2.85 19.66 35.27
C HIS A 117 -3.06 19.72 36.79
N ARG A 118 -2.93 18.58 37.49
CA ARG A 118 -2.99 18.56 38.97
C ARG A 118 -1.88 19.39 39.61
N ILE A 119 -0.66 19.30 39.07
CA ILE A 119 0.49 20.08 39.57
C ILE A 119 0.30 21.57 39.28
N GLU A 120 -0.21 21.94 38.11
CA GLU A 120 -0.51 23.32 37.74
C GLU A 120 -1.56 23.95 38.65
N VAL A 121 -2.66 23.23 38.92
CA VAL A 121 -3.70 23.68 39.85
C VAL A 121 -3.12 23.85 41.25
N LEU A 122 -2.35 22.88 41.75
CA LEU A 122 -1.71 22.97 43.05
C LEU A 122 -0.73 24.16 43.13
N SER A 123 0.06 24.39 42.07
CA SER A 123 0.97 25.53 41.96
C SER A 123 0.23 26.86 41.89
N ALA A 124 -0.92 26.92 41.23
CA ALA A 124 -1.78 28.10 41.20
C ALA A 124 -2.34 28.42 42.60
N ILE A 125 -2.86 27.40 43.31
CA ILE A 125 -3.34 27.52 44.70
C ILE A 125 -2.20 27.99 45.61
N TYR A 126 -1.01 27.43 45.47
CA TYR A 126 0.18 27.82 46.22
C TYR A 126 0.54 29.29 46.04
N ARG A 127 0.58 29.76 44.78
CA ARG A 127 0.87 31.17 44.46
C ARG A 127 -0.20 32.10 45.03
N ALA A 128 -1.48 31.71 44.94
CA ALA A 128 -2.57 32.47 45.54
C ALA A 128 -2.44 32.55 47.07
N SER A 129 -2.14 31.43 47.74
CA SER A 129 -1.93 31.37 49.19
C SER A 129 -0.82 32.33 49.64
N LYS A 130 0.32 32.35 48.95
CA LYS A 130 1.41 33.29 49.24
C LYS A 130 1.00 34.75 49.07
N PHE A 131 0.24 35.06 48.03
CA PHE A 131 -0.26 36.42 47.80
C PHE A 131 -1.17 36.88 48.96
N PHE A 132 -2.11 36.04 49.40
CA PHE A 132 -2.98 36.34 50.54
C PHE A 132 -2.22 36.43 51.87
N GLY A 133 -1.20 35.58 52.08
CA GLY A 133 -0.32 35.67 53.24
C GLY A 133 0.40 37.02 53.34
N GLY A 134 0.93 37.51 52.21
CA GLY A 134 1.54 38.84 52.13
C GLY A 134 0.56 39.98 52.44
N ILE A 135 -0.67 39.91 51.91
CA ILE A 135 -1.73 40.88 52.22
C ILE A 135 -2.06 40.88 53.72
N LEU A 136 -2.22 39.71 54.34
CA LEU A 136 -2.52 39.57 55.76
C LEU A 136 -1.45 40.19 56.66
N ILE A 137 -0.17 40.01 56.32
CA ILE A 137 0.94 40.67 57.02
C ILE A 137 0.85 42.19 56.86
N GLY A 138 0.57 42.68 55.65
CA GLY A 138 0.39 44.12 55.40
C GLY A 138 -0.77 44.73 56.21
N VAL A 139 -1.92 44.04 56.27
CA VAL A 139 -3.08 44.44 57.09
C VAL A 139 -2.73 44.41 58.58
N GLY A 140 -1.98 43.41 59.04
CA GLY A 140 -1.51 43.33 60.42
C GLY A 140 -0.61 44.51 60.79
N ILE A 141 0.35 44.88 59.94
CA ILE A 141 1.21 46.07 60.14
C ILE A 141 0.35 47.34 60.17
N PHE A 142 -0.64 47.45 59.29
CA PHE A 142 -1.56 48.59 59.27
C PHE A 142 -2.33 48.72 60.59
N PHE A 143 -2.83 47.60 61.15
CA PHE A 143 -3.48 47.60 62.47
C PHE A 143 -2.54 47.99 63.61
N ILE A 144 -1.25 47.63 63.55
CA ILE A 144 -0.25 48.10 64.53
C ILE A 144 -0.12 49.63 64.47
N ILE A 145 0.04 50.19 63.27
CA ILE A 145 0.16 51.64 63.07
C ILE A 145 -1.09 52.34 63.62
N TRP A 146 -2.27 51.80 63.34
CA TRP A 146 -3.52 52.36 63.85
C TRP A 146 -3.68 52.24 65.36
N ALA A 147 -3.32 51.09 65.94
CA ALA A 147 -3.34 50.91 67.39
C ALA A 147 -2.42 51.92 68.10
N VAL A 148 -1.22 52.17 67.57
CA VAL A 148 -0.31 53.19 68.09
C VAL A 148 -0.90 54.60 67.97
N GLY A 149 -1.56 54.92 66.85
CA GLY A 149 -2.24 56.20 66.64
C GLY A 149 -3.38 56.45 67.62
N VAL A 150 -4.19 55.43 67.91
CA VAL A 150 -5.29 55.49 68.90
C VAL A 150 -4.75 55.60 70.33
N LEU A 151 -3.74 54.79 70.69
CA LEU A 151 -3.14 54.81 72.04
C LEU A 151 -2.38 56.11 72.33
N SER A 152 -1.84 56.76 71.30
CA SER A 152 -1.15 58.05 71.43
C SER A 152 -2.11 59.25 71.35
N ASN A 153 -3.44 59.02 71.30
CA ASN A 153 -4.48 60.04 71.09
C ASN A 153 -4.27 60.92 69.84
N ILE A 154 -3.59 60.40 68.82
CA ILE A 154 -3.41 61.08 67.52
C ILE A 154 -4.66 60.91 66.66
N ILE A 155 -5.40 59.82 66.85
CA ILE A 155 -6.62 59.48 66.14
C ILE A 155 -7.75 59.39 67.16
N ASP A 156 -8.74 60.28 67.04
CA ASP A 156 -9.89 60.36 67.94
C ASP A 156 -11.10 59.65 67.32
N PHE A 157 -11.60 58.63 68.00
CA PHE A 157 -12.79 57.88 67.60
C PHE A 157 -14.04 58.25 68.42
N GLY A 158 -14.02 59.38 69.14
CA GLY A 158 -15.15 59.88 69.92
C GLY A 158 -15.31 59.17 71.27
N GLU A 159 -16.54 58.85 71.68
CA GLU A 159 -16.88 58.32 73.02
C GLU A 159 -16.41 56.87 73.29
N ILE A 160 -15.73 56.24 72.33
CA ILE A 160 -15.22 54.87 72.49
C ILE A 160 -13.97 54.91 73.37
N ASN A 161 -13.86 53.99 74.33
CA ASN A 161 -12.68 53.89 75.17
C ASN A 161 -11.43 53.54 74.32
N ASN A 162 -10.59 54.54 74.08
CA ASN A 162 -9.36 54.45 73.27
C ASN A 162 -8.43 53.31 73.73
N SER A 163 -8.38 53.01 75.04
CA SER A 163 -7.57 51.90 75.55
C SER A 163 -8.10 50.53 75.15
N LEU A 164 -9.43 50.38 75.12
CA LEU A 164 -10.09 49.11 74.79
C LEU A 164 -10.06 48.87 73.28
N MET A 165 -10.23 49.93 72.48
CA MET A 165 -10.09 49.91 71.02
C MET A 165 -8.65 49.58 70.59
N GLY A 166 -7.64 50.22 71.20
CA GLY A 166 -6.23 49.94 70.93
C GLY A 166 -5.84 48.49 71.23
N LEU A 167 -6.35 47.92 72.33
CA LEU A 167 -6.11 46.52 72.69
C LEU A 167 -6.73 45.54 71.67
N PHE A 168 -7.96 45.80 71.20
CA PHE A 168 -8.57 45.00 70.15
C PHE A 168 -7.80 45.07 68.82
N LEU A 169 -7.30 46.26 68.44
CA LEU A 169 -6.48 46.43 67.24
C LEU A 169 -5.15 45.66 67.33
N LEU A 170 -4.50 45.63 68.50
CA LEU A 170 -3.26 44.84 68.71
C LEU A 170 -3.52 43.33 68.67
N ILE A 171 -4.64 42.86 69.22
CA ILE A 171 -5.03 41.44 69.11
C ILE A 171 -5.33 41.10 67.65
N GLY A 172 -6.07 41.96 66.93
CA GLY A 172 -6.34 41.79 65.51
C GLY A 172 -5.05 41.77 64.67
N ALA A 173 -4.10 42.65 64.98
CA ALA A 173 -2.80 42.69 64.32
C ALA A 173 -1.97 41.42 64.52
N SER A 174 -1.88 40.94 65.77
CA SER A 174 -1.12 39.72 66.08
C SER A 174 -1.73 38.48 65.42
N LEU A 175 -3.06 38.34 65.43
CA LEU A 175 -3.75 37.25 64.72
C LEU A 175 -3.57 37.34 63.19
N ALA A 176 -3.64 38.55 62.61
CA ALA A 176 -3.44 38.76 61.18
C ALA A 176 -2.01 38.41 60.74
N ILE A 177 -0.99 38.81 61.51
CA ILE A 177 0.42 38.52 61.22
C ILE A 177 0.70 37.03 61.38
N ILE A 178 0.25 36.40 62.47
CA ILE A 178 0.43 34.95 62.69
C ILE A 178 -0.25 34.16 61.55
N SER A 179 -1.48 34.52 61.19
CA SER A 179 -2.20 33.91 60.07
C SER A 179 -1.44 34.10 58.75
N GLY A 180 -0.91 35.28 58.48
CA GLY A 180 -0.11 35.58 57.29
C GLY A 180 1.18 34.76 57.21
N ILE A 181 1.89 34.59 58.33
CA ILE A 181 3.08 33.73 58.44
C ILE A 181 2.71 32.27 58.16
N PHE A 182 1.61 31.76 58.73
CA PHE A 182 1.16 30.40 58.46
C PHE A 182 0.86 30.16 56.97
N HIS A 183 0.27 31.12 56.26
CA HIS A 183 0.03 31.00 54.81
C HIS A 183 1.32 31.03 53.97
N LEU A 184 2.42 31.54 54.51
CA LEU A 184 3.75 31.52 53.88
C LEU A 184 4.57 30.28 54.23
N GLU A 185 4.41 29.74 55.44
CA GLU A 185 5.20 28.60 55.97
C GLU A 185 4.59 27.23 55.65
N LYS A 186 3.26 27.10 55.65
CA LYS A 186 2.56 25.81 55.43
C LYS A 186 2.35 25.44 53.96
N SER A 187 3.02 26.14 53.04
CA SER A 187 2.85 26.00 51.59
C SER A 187 4.05 25.31 50.97
#